data_AF-A0A257H3A1-F1
#
_entry.id   AF-A0A257H3A1-F1
#
_cell.length_a   1.000
_cell.length_b   1.000
_cell.length_c   1.000
_cell.angle_alpha   90.00
_cell.angle_beta   90.00
_cell.angle_gamma   90.00
#
_symmetry.space_group_name_H-M   'P 1'
#
loop_
_entity.id
_entity.type
_entity.pdbx_description
1 polymer ?
#
loop_
_entity_poly.entity_id
_entity_poly.type
_entity_poly.pdbx_seq_one_letter_code
_entity_poly.pdbx_strand_id
1 'polypeptide(L)'
;MPSATSFLLIALVVYGFMYGVMKLAMSTKEFRSQPLEDQARARKTFKSALVFTPFALLGAYLLSGAPLEVLRWVPLALYLGLWAPALWLFWRAYSLGVRKEVRHAKGITGKPMRNPHRARGPLALLNLCVGLGVLALLVSIPSFKLPLNSWAPLLAVLSGAYTIAVQRIEKRSEA
;
A
#
# COMPACT_ATOMS: atom_id res chain seq x y z
N MET A 1 10.78 24.49 16.56
CA MET A 1 11.13 23.14 16.06
C MET A 1 11.33 22.23 17.27
N PRO A 2 10.84 20.98 17.26
CA PRO A 2 11.23 20.00 18.27
C PRO A 2 12.75 19.86 18.27
N SER A 3 13.38 19.90 19.44
CA SER A 3 14.80 19.60 19.58
C SER A 3 15.08 18.17 19.08
N ALA A 4 16.27 17.90 18.57
CA ALA A 4 16.65 16.56 18.12
C ALA A 4 16.37 15.49 19.19
N THR A 5 16.57 15.83 20.47
CA THR A 5 16.22 15.01 21.64
C THR A 5 14.73 14.72 21.75
N SER A 6 13.86 15.72 21.59
CA SER A 6 12.41 15.50 21.64
C SER A 6 11.91 14.67 20.45
N PHE A 7 12.49 14.84 19.26
CA PHE A 7 12.17 14.00 18.11
C PHE A 7 12.61 12.55 18.31
N LEU A 8 13.82 12.31 18.83
CA LEU A 8 14.31 10.97 19.13
C LEU A 8 13.41 10.24 20.13
N LEU A 9 12.94 10.94 21.17
CA LEU A 9 11.99 10.37 22.13
C LEU A 9 10.67 9.98 21.46
N ILE A 10 10.09 10.87 20.65
CA ILE A 10 8.84 10.59 19.92
C ILE A 10 9.05 9.42 18.95
N ALA A 11 10.15 9.40 18.20
CA ALA A 11 10.49 8.34 17.25
C ALA A 11 10.63 6.98 17.95
N LEU A 12 11.30 6.93 19.11
CA LEU A 12 11.43 5.73 19.93
C LEU A 12 10.06 5.24 20.45
N VAL A 13 9.21 6.15 20.92
CA VAL A 13 7.85 5.82 21.39
C VAL A 13 7.00 5.26 20.25
N VAL A 14 7.00 5.91 19.08
CA VAL A 14 6.24 5.46 17.90
C VAL A 14 6.76 4.10 17.41
N TYR A 15 8.08 3.92 17.35
CA TYR A 15 8.69 2.65 16.97
C TYR A 15 8.35 1.53 17.97
N GLY A 16 8.46 1.82 19.27
CA GLY A 16 8.10 0.88 20.34
C GLY A 16 6.62 0.51 20.32
N PHE A 17 5.73 1.48 20.08
CA PHE A 17 4.31 1.25 19.90
C PHE A 17 4.02 0.35 18.69
N MET A 18 4.59 0.68 17.52
CA MET A 18 4.48 -0.13 16.31
C MET A 18 4.94 -1.57 16.52
N TYR A 19 6.09 -1.75 17.18
CA TYR A 19 6.60 -3.06 17.57
C TYR A 19 5.63 -3.80 18.51
N GLY A 20 5.09 -3.10 19.52
CA GLY A 20 4.10 -3.63 20.44
C GLY A 20 2.82 -4.11 19.74
N VAL A 21 2.24 -3.28 18.87
CA VAL A 21 1.05 -3.64 18.07
C VAL A 21 1.32 -4.84 17.18
N MET A 22 2.46 -4.88 16.49
CA MET A 22 2.82 -6.02 15.64
C MET A 22 3.00 -7.30 16.46
N LYS A 23 3.67 -7.22 17.63
CA LYS A 23 3.83 -8.36 18.54
C LYS A 23 2.48 -8.86 19.06
N LEU A 24 1.58 -7.94 19.40
CA LEU A 24 0.23 -8.26 19.85
C LEU A 24 -0.57 -8.95 18.74
N ALA A 25 -0.54 -8.40 17.52
CA ALA A 25 -1.19 -8.99 16.34
C ALA A 25 -0.69 -10.42 16.06
N MET A 26 0.63 -10.65 16.13
CA MET A 26 1.22 -11.98 15.97
C MET A 26 0.92 -12.94 17.13
N SER A 27 0.48 -12.44 18.28
CA SER A 27 0.13 -13.26 19.45
C SER A 27 -1.33 -13.74 19.46
N THR A 28 -2.17 -13.16 18.60
CA THR A 28 -3.60 -13.50 18.50
C THR A 28 -3.82 -14.96 18.10
N LYS A 29 -4.91 -15.57 18.60
CA LYS A 29 -5.32 -16.94 18.22
C LYS A 29 -5.55 -17.05 16.72
N GLU A 30 -6.11 -15.99 16.12
CA GLU A 30 -6.43 -15.90 14.70
C GLU A 30 -5.18 -15.88 13.81
N PHE A 31 -4.07 -15.28 14.27
CA PHE A 31 -2.80 -15.37 13.57
C PHE A 31 -2.16 -16.76 13.70
N ARG A 32 -2.26 -17.38 14.88
CA ARG A 32 -1.69 -18.71 15.14
C ARG A 32 -2.44 -19.83 14.42
N SER A 33 -3.71 -19.65 14.11
CA SER A 33 -4.50 -20.61 13.34
C SER A 33 -4.26 -20.53 11.83
N GLN A 34 -3.52 -19.54 11.34
CA GLN A 34 -3.15 -19.45 9.92
C GLN A 34 -2.09 -20.49 9.55
N PRO A 35 -2.05 -20.93 8.28
CA PRO A 35 -0.99 -21.81 7.77
C PRO A 35 0.42 -21.27 8.06
N LEU A 36 1.39 -22.14 8.35
CA LEU A 36 2.77 -21.77 8.70
C LEU A 36 3.42 -20.84 7.65
N GLU A 37 3.11 -21.04 6.37
CA GLU A 37 3.60 -20.18 5.29
C GLU A 37 3.04 -18.74 5.35
N ASP A 38 1.78 -18.56 5.74
CA ASP A 38 1.17 -17.23 5.92
C ASP A 38 1.79 -16.52 7.11
N GLN A 39 2.02 -17.24 8.20
CA GLN A 39 2.70 -16.70 9.37
C GLN A 39 4.11 -16.21 9.03
N ALA A 40 4.88 -17.01 8.27
CA ALA A 40 6.23 -16.63 7.84
C ALA A 40 6.22 -15.38 6.94
N ARG A 41 5.25 -15.26 6.04
CA ARG A 41 5.12 -14.10 5.15
C ARG A 41 4.68 -12.86 5.90
N ALA A 42 3.68 -12.96 6.78
CA ALA A 42 3.24 -11.85 7.60
C ALA A 42 4.37 -11.35 8.51
N ARG A 43 5.15 -12.26 9.13
CA ARG A 43 6.38 -11.91 9.86
C ARG A 43 7.39 -11.17 8.98
N LYS A 44 7.58 -11.59 7.73
CA LYS A 44 8.46 -10.89 6.77
C LYS A 44 7.93 -9.48 6.47
N THR A 45 6.64 -9.32 6.23
CA THR A 45 6.00 -8.02 5.99
C THR A 45 6.12 -7.12 7.23
N PHE A 46 5.81 -7.63 8.42
CA PHE A 46 5.97 -6.90 9.68
C PHE A 46 7.42 -6.49 9.93
N LYS A 47 8.38 -7.39 9.69
CA LYS A 47 9.82 -7.09 9.79
C LYS A 47 10.23 -6.01 8.80
N SER A 48 9.77 -6.10 7.55
CA SER A 48 10.06 -5.07 6.55
C SER A 48 9.47 -3.71 6.94
N ALA A 49 8.23 -3.69 7.43
CA ALA A 49 7.59 -2.46 7.91
C ALA A 49 8.37 -1.85 9.07
N LEU A 50 8.77 -2.64 10.08
CA LEU A 50 9.65 -2.17 11.16
C LEU A 50 10.99 -1.64 10.65
N VAL A 51 11.62 -2.29 9.66
CA VAL A 51 12.88 -1.80 9.06
C VAL A 51 12.68 -0.47 8.34
N PHE A 52 11.53 -0.25 7.69
CA PHE A 52 11.24 0.99 6.98
C PHE A 52 10.76 2.13 7.89
N THR A 53 10.22 1.84 9.07
CA THR A 53 9.73 2.85 10.02
C THR A 53 10.79 3.91 10.39
N PRO A 54 12.05 3.57 10.72
CA PRO A 54 13.11 4.55 10.97
C PRO A 54 13.36 5.48 9.78
N PHE A 55 13.33 4.97 8.55
CA PHE A 55 13.53 5.80 7.35
C PHE A 55 12.34 6.75 7.14
N ALA A 56 11.12 6.30 7.40
CA ALA A 56 9.94 7.15 7.34
C ALA A 56 9.97 8.25 8.41
N LEU A 57 10.35 7.91 9.65
CA LEU A 57 10.50 8.86 10.74
C LEU A 57 11.62 9.87 10.46
N LEU A 58 12.78 9.42 9.98
CA LEU A 58 13.89 10.27 9.58
C LEU A 58 13.49 11.22 8.44
N GLY A 59 12.77 10.71 7.44
CA GLY A 59 12.21 11.54 6.37
C GLY A 59 11.27 12.61 6.90
N ALA A 60 10.38 12.28 7.84
CA ALA A 60 9.48 13.24 8.48
C ALA A 60 10.24 14.30 9.28
N TYR A 61 11.31 13.92 9.99
CA TYR A 61 12.17 14.86 10.71
C TYR A 61 12.87 15.83 9.77
N LEU A 62 13.51 15.31 8.72
CA LEU A 62 14.21 16.12 7.72
C LEU A 62 13.25 17.07 7.02
N LEU A 63 12.02 16.62 6.71
CA LEU A 63 10.97 17.47 6.15
C LEU A 63 10.50 18.56 7.11
N SER A 64 10.45 18.29 8.42
CA SER A 64 10.07 19.30 9.42
C SER A 64 11.12 20.43 9.57
N GLY A 65 12.38 20.14 9.24
CA GLY A 65 13.50 21.07 9.24
C GLY A 65 13.84 21.66 7.88
N ALA A 66 13.15 21.25 6.81
CA ALA A 66 13.53 21.57 5.45
C ALA A 66 13.23 23.05 5.11
N PRO A 67 14.11 23.71 4.33
CA PRO A 67 13.83 25.04 3.83
C PRO A 67 12.57 25.03 2.94
N LEU A 68 11.90 26.18 2.87
CA LEU A 68 10.63 26.34 2.14
C LEU A 68 10.74 25.91 0.66
N GLU A 69 11.92 26.09 0.06
CA GLU A 69 12.24 25.67 -1.31
C GLU A 69 12.14 24.15 -1.49
N VAL A 70 12.63 23.37 -0.54
CA VAL A 70 12.55 21.89 -0.56
C VAL A 70 11.11 21.43 -0.35
N LEU A 71 10.39 22.07 0.57
CA LEU A 71 8.97 21.78 0.83
C LEU A 71 8.08 21.98 -0.41
N ARG A 72 8.43 22.93 -1.30
CA ARG A 72 7.73 23.14 -2.57
C ARG A 72 7.86 21.98 -3.55
N TRP A 73 8.92 21.18 -3.44
CA TRP A 73 9.13 20.00 -4.29
C TRP A 73 8.41 18.74 -3.79
N VAL A 74 7.99 18.71 -2.51
CA VAL A 74 7.30 17.55 -1.91
C VAL A 74 6.01 17.17 -2.64
N PRO A 75 5.10 18.12 -2.97
CA PRO A 75 3.93 17.81 -3.80
C PRO A 75 4.29 17.18 -5.14
N LEU A 76 5.34 17.68 -5.81
CA LEU A 76 5.78 17.16 -7.09
C LEU A 76 6.35 15.75 -6.94
N ALA A 77 7.19 15.51 -5.94
CA ALA A 77 7.76 14.19 -5.67
C ALA A 77 6.67 13.16 -5.33
N LEU A 78 5.68 13.53 -4.51
CA LEU A 78 4.54 12.67 -4.20
C LEU A 78 3.67 12.42 -5.43
N TYR A 79 3.42 13.45 -6.24
CA TYR A 79 2.68 13.33 -7.50
C TYR A 79 3.37 12.36 -8.46
N LEU A 80 4.68 12.51 -8.67
CA LEU A 80 5.49 11.57 -9.47
C LEU A 80 5.47 10.16 -8.87
N GLY A 81 5.52 10.05 -7.54
CA GLY A 81 5.40 8.79 -6.83
C GLY A 81 4.07 8.05 -7.08
N LEU A 82 2.97 8.77 -7.31
CA LEU A 82 1.65 8.19 -7.63
C LEU A 82 1.57 7.59 -9.04
N TRP A 83 2.48 7.93 -9.95
CA TRP A 83 2.56 7.28 -11.27
C TRP A 83 3.04 5.83 -11.18
N ALA A 84 3.95 5.53 -10.26
CA ALA A 84 4.47 4.18 -10.07
C ALA A 84 3.38 3.12 -9.76
N PRO A 85 2.47 3.31 -8.77
CA PRO A 85 1.39 2.37 -8.53
C PRO A 85 0.38 2.33 -9.68
N ALA A 86 0.12 3.44 -10.38
CA ALA A 86 -0.73 3.44 -11.57
C ALA A 86 -0.16 2.52 -12.66
N LEU A 87 1.10 2.74 -13.06
CA LEU A 87 1.81 1.92 -14.03
C LEU A 87 1.86 0.45 -13.62
N TRP A 88 2.08 0.18 -12.32
CA TRP A 88 2.08 -1.18 -11.79
C TRP A 88 0.71 -1.86 -11.90
N LEU A 89 -0.39 -1.14 -11.66
CA LEU A 89 -1.75 -1.65 -11.85
C LEU A 89 -2.06 -1.93 -13.32
N PHE A 90 -1.69 -1.04 -14.24
CA PHE A 90 -1.85 -1.28 -15.68
C PHE A 90 -1.01 -2.46 -16.16
N TRP A 91 0.24 -2.57 -15.69
CA TRP A 91 1.09 -3.72 -15.97
C TRP A 91 0.44 -5.02 -15.49
N ARG A 92 -0.11 -5.05 -14.27
CA ARG A 92 -0.85 -6.22 -13.77
C ARG A 92 -2.09 -6.53 -14.59
N ALA A 93 -2.87 -5.52 -14.96
CA ALA A 93 -4.06 -5.68 -15.80
C ALA A 93 -3.70 -6.25 -17.17
N TYR A 94 -2.61 -5.77 -17.78
CA TYR A 94 -2.09 -6.27 -19.05
C TYR A 94 -1.56 -7.70 -18.94
N SER A 95 -0.74 -8.01 -17.92
CA SER A 95 -0.20 -9.36 -17.72
C SER A 95 -1.30 -10.39 -17.44
N LEU A 96 -2.31 -10.03 -16.66
CA LEU A 96 -3.46 -10.89 -16.39
C LEU A 96 -4.41 -10.97 -17.58
N GLY A 97 -4.78 -9.85 -18.21
CA GLY A 97 -5.76 -9.79 -19.28
C GLY A 97 -5.23 -10.33 -20.61
N VAL A 98 -4.11 -9.77 -21.07
CA VAL A 98 -3.55 -10.01 -22.42
C VAL A 98 -2.58 -11.18 -22.41
N ARG A 99 -1.54 -11.14 -21.55
CA ARG A 99 -0.53 -12.23 -21.50
C ARG A 99 -1.02 -13.50 -20.82
N LYS A 100 -2.19 -13.44 -20.17
CA LYS A 100 -2.83 -14.57 -19.48
C LYS A 100 -1.94 -15.19 -18.39
N GLU A 101 -1.04 -14.40 -17.80
CA GLU A 101 -0.06 -14.87 -16.84
C GLU A 101 -0.68 -15.12 -15.46
N VAL A 102 -1.02 -16.38 -15.22
CA VAL A 102 -1.71 -16.87 -14.03
C VAL A 102 -0.94 -16.59 -12.72
N ARG A 103 0.39 -16.47 -12.79
CA ARG A 103 1.27 -16.13 -11.65
C ARG A 103 0.91 -14.80 -10.96
N HIS A 104 0.22 -13.91 -11.65
CA HIS A 104 -0.18 -12.61 -11.11
C HIS A 104 -1.57 -12.63 -10.46
N ALA A 105 -2.30 -13.75 -10.54
CA ALA A 105 -3.60 -13.94 -9.91
C ALA A 105 -3.41 -14.26 -8.42
N LYS A 106 -3.07 -13.22 -7.66
CA LYS A 106 -2.77 -13.31 -6.24
C LYS A 106 -3.86 -12.63 -5.40
N GLY A 107 -4.23 -13.26 -4.30
CA GLY A 107 -5.09 -12.68 -3.27
C GLY A 107 -4.41 -11.55 -2.51
N ILE A 108 -5.09 -11.01 -1.50
CA ILE A 108 -4.60 -9.85 -0.71
C ILE A 108 -3.32 -10.19 0.05
N THR A 109 -3.21 -11.44 0.50
CA THR A 109 -2.02 -11.98 1.17
C THR A 109 -0.86 -12.23 0.19
N GLY A 110 -1.07 -11.98 -1.10
CA GLY A 110 -0.12 -12.24 -2.17
C GLY A 110 0.02 -13.73 -2.51
N LYS A 111 -0.82 -14.60 -1.96
CA LYS A 111 -0.84 -16.03 -2.32
C LYS A 111 -1.50 -16.22 -3.68
N PRO A 112 -1.03 -17.16 -4.51
CA PRO A 112 -1.77 -17.53 -5.71
C PRO A 112 -3.18 -17.98 -5.30
N MET A 113 -4.19 -17.49 -6.01
CA MET A 113 -5.57 -17.90 -5.76
C MET A 113 -5.73 -19.40 -6.05
N ARG A 114 -6.60 -20.08 -5.28
CA ARG A 114 -6.84 -21.52 -5.43
C ARG A 114 -7.28 -21.90 -6.84
N ASN A 115 -8.08 -21.05 -7.48
CA ASN A 115 -8.55 -21.25 -8.85
C ASN A 115 -8.22 -20.02 -9.74
N PRO A 116 -6.96 -19.87 -10.16
CA PRO A 116 -6.46 -18.62 -10.69
C PRO A 116 -6.93 -18.33 -12.13
N HIS A 117 -7.34 -19.36 -12.88
CA HIS A 117 -7.96 -19.21 -14.20
C HIS A 117 -9.31 -18.50 -14.13
N ARG A 118 -10.12 -18.81 -13.10
CA ARG A 118 -11.43 -18.19 -12.89
C ARG A 118 -11.32 -16.76 -12.37
N ALA A 119 -10.29 -16.49 -11.56
CA ALA A 119 -10.05 -15.17 -10.97
C ALA A 119 -9.34 -14.17 -11.90
N ARG A 120 -8.65 -14.64 -12.95
CA ARG A 120 -7.87 -13.82 -13.88
C ARG A 120 -8.67 -12.66 -14.47
N GLY A 121 -9.84 -12.94 -15.06
CA GLY A 121 -10.65 -11.91 -15.73
C GLY A 121 -11.11 -10.81 -14.78
N PRO A 122 -11.77 -11.15 -13.65
CA PRO A 122 -12.17 -10.18 -12.63
C PRO A 122 -10.99 -9.38 -12.06
N LEU A 123 -9.85 -10.02 -11.80
CA LEU A 123 -8.65 -9.32 -11.33
C LEU A 123 -8.05 -8.39 -12.37
N ALA A 124 -8.01 -8.79 -13.65
CA ALA A 124 -7.52 -7.93 -14.72
C ALA A 124 -8.39 -6.67 -14.84
N LEU A 125 -9.72 -6.84 -14.85
CA LEU A 125 -10.67 -5.74 -14.89
C LEU A 125 -10.56 -4.84 -13.65
N LEU A 126 -10.45 -5.43 -12.45
CA LEU A 126 -10.29 -4.67 -11.22
C LEU A 126 -9.02 -3.81 -11.24
N ASN A 127 -7.87 -4.40 -11.61
CA ASN A 127 -6.62 -3.65 -11.72
C ASN A 127 -6.72 -2.54 -12.77
N LEU A 128 -7.41 -2.79 -13.89
CA LEU A 128 -7.65 -1.78 -14.91
C LEU A 128 -8.53 -0.63 -14.39
N CYS A 129 -9.66 -0.93 -13.76
CA CYS A 129 -10.58 0.06 -13.21
C CYS A 129 -9.93 0.92 -12.12
N VAL A 130 -9.19 0.28 -11.20
CA VAL A 130 -8.46 1.02 -10.16
C VAL A 130 -7.30 1.80 -10.76
N GLY A 131 -6.58 1.24 -11.74
CA GLY A 131 -5.57 1.96 -12.50
C GLY A 131 -6.11 3.21 -13.18
N LEU A 132 -7.26 3.10 -13.85
CA LEU A 132 -7.97 4.23 -14.45
C LEU A 132 -8.45 5.24 -13.39
N GLY A 133 -8.91 4.79 -12.23
CA GLY A 133 -9.26 5.66 -11.10
C GLY A 133 -8.06 6.46 -10.57
N VAL A 134 -6.90 5.82 -10.44
CA VAL A 134 -5.65 6.51 -10.07
C VAL A 134 -5.22 7.47 -11.18
N LEU A 135 -5.38 7.11 -12.45
CA LEU A 135 -5.04 7.97 -13.58
C LEU A 135 -5.97 9.19 -13.65
N ALA A 136 -7.27 9.01 -13.40
CA ALA A 136 -8.22 10.10 -13.26
C ALA A 136 -7.86 11.04 -12.10
N LEU A 137 -7.41 10.49 -10.96
CA LEU A 137 -6.88 11.29 -9.85
C LEU A 137 -5.63 12.08 -10.26
N LEU A 138 -4.66 11.43 -10.94
CA LEU A 138 -3.44 12.05 -11.44
C LEU A 138 -3.70 13.20 -12.43
N VAL A 139 -4.75 13.11 -13.25
CA VAL A 139 -5.18 14.20 -14.14
C VAL A 139 -5.96 15.27 -13.38
N SER A 140 -6.76 14.88 -12.39
CA SER A 140 -7.57 15.80 -11.59
C SER A 140 -6.71 16.69 -10.68
N ILE A 141 -5.61 16.18 -10.14
CA ILE A 141 -4.69 16.95 -9.29
C ILE A 141 -4.21 18.26 -9.95
N PRO A 142 -3.58 18.25 -11.15
CA PRO A 142 -3.15 19.48 -11.80
C PRO A 142 -4.33 20.28 -12.36
N SER A 143 -5.39 19.63 -12.85
CA SER A 143 -6.54 20.29 -13.47
C SER A 143 -7.36 21.11 -12.48
N PHE A 144 -7.60 20.57 -11.27
CA PHE A 144 -8.39 21.23 -10.22
C PHE A 144 -7.54 21.82 -9.10
N LYS A 145 -6.21 21.78 -9.24
CA LYS A 145 -5.25 22.24 -8.22
C LYS A 145 -5.57 21.67 -6.83
N LEU A 146 -5.83 20.36 -6.77
CA LEU A 146 -6.28 19.70 -5.55
C LEU A 146 -5.23 19.85 -4.44
N PRO A 147 -5.62 20.34 -3.24
CA PRO A 147 -4.69 20.49 -2.13
C PRO A 147 -4.24 19.13 -1.62
N LEU A 148 -3.00 19.02 -1.17
CA LEU A 148 -2.35 17.74 -0.85
C LEU A 148 -3.07 16.95 0.26
N ASN A 149 -3.72 17.65 1.19
CA ASN A 149 -4.55 17.06 2.24
C ASN A 149 -5.76 16.27 1.69
N SER A 150 -6.25 16.60 0.49
CA SER A 150 -7.36 15.89 -0.16
C SER A 150 -6.92 14.59 -0.85
N TRP A 151 -5.62 14.38 -1.08
CA TRP A 151 -5.14 13.20 -1.81
C TRP A 151 -5.24 11.94 -0.95
N ALA A 152 -4.88 12.03 0.33
CA ALA A 152 -4.91 10.91 1.28
C ALA A 152 -6.30 10.22 1.38
N PRO A 153 -7.43 10.94 1.60
CA PRO A 153 -8.73 10.29 1.65
C PRO A 153 -9.13 9.68 0.30
N LEU A 154 -8.78 10.29 -0.83
CA LEU A 154 -9.07 9.73 -2.17
C LEU A 154 -8.31 8.42 -2.41
N LEU A 155 -7.02 8.38 -2.04
CA LEU A 155 -6.21 7.16 -2.11
C LEU A 155 -6.72 6.08 -1.15
N ALA A 156 -7.17 6.46 0.04
CA ALA A 156 -7.75 5.54 1.01
C ALA A 156 -9.03 4.89 0.47
N VAL A 157 -9.91 5.67 -0.18
CA VAL A 157 -11.13 5.14 -0.83
C VAL A 157 -10.78 4.17 -1.95
N LEU A 158 -9.85 4.52 -2.84
CA LEU A 158 -9.40 3.64 -3.93
C LEU A 158 -8.79 2.33 -3.39
N SER A 159 -7.91 2.44 -2.38
CA SER A 159 -7.26 1.29 -1.74
C SER A 159 -8.27 0.39 -1.01
N GLY A 160 -9.22 0.99 -0.28
CA GLY A 160 -10.29 0.27 0.41
C GLY A 160 -11.20 -0.47 -0.57
N ALA A 161 -11.63 0.19 -1.64
CA ALA A 161 -12.45 -0.41 -2.69
C ALA A 161 -11.73 -1.58 -3.37
N TYR A 162 -10.44 -1.40 -3.71
CA TYR A 162 -9.61 -2.47 -4.26
C TYR A 162 -9.53 -3.67 -3.31
N THR A 163 -9.25 -3.43 -2.03
CA THR A 163 -9.13 -4.48 -1.02
C THR A 163 -10.43 -5.28 -0.88
N ILE A 164 -11.57 -4.59 -0.76
CA ILE A 164 -12.88 -5.25 -0.65
C ILE A 164 -13.19 -6.07 -1.92
N ALA A 165 -12.90 -5.52 -3.11
CA ALA A 165 -13.15 -6.21 -4.37
C ALA A 165 -12.28 -7.45 -4.53
N VAL A 166 -10.99 -7.39 -4.16
CA VAL A 166 -10.11 -8.58 -4.18
C VAL A 166 -10.63 -9.65 -3.22
N GLN A 167 -11.06 -9.30 -2.00
CA GLN A 167 -11.65 -10.28 -1.06
C GLN A 167 -12.85 -11.00 -1.66
N ARG A 168 -13.72 -10.26 -2.36
CA ARG A 168 -14.90 -10.85 -3.02
C ARG A 168 -14.52 -11.78 -4.17
N ILE A 169 -13.51 -11.43 -4.96
CA ILE A 169 -13.00 -12.29 -6.03
C ILE A 169 -12.35 -13.55 -5.45
N GLU A 170 -11.57 -13.41 -4.38
CA GLU A 170 -10.92 -14.53 -3.69
C GLU A 170 -11.94 -15.55 -3.19
N LYS A 171 -12.97 -15.10 -2.45
CA LYS A 171 -14.07 -15.96 -1.98
C LYS A 171 -14.82 -16.66 -3.12
N ARG A 172 -15.09 -15.98 -4.24
CA ARG A 172 -15.75 -16.56 -5.42
C ARG A 172 -14.88 -17.55 -6.19
N SER A 173 -13.55 -17.44 -6.06
CA SER A 173 -12.61 -18.37 -6.69
C SER A 173 -12.41 -19.65 -5.88
N GLU A 174 -12.76 -19.63 -4.59
CA GLU A 174 -12.69 -20.77 -3.67
C GLU A 174 -13.95 -21.65 -3.69
N ALA A 175 -15.10 -21.08 -4.07
CA ALA A 175 -16.39 -21.76 -4.24
C ALA A 175 -16.55 -22.35 -5.66
#